data_AF-A0A811QE87-F1
#
_entry.id   AF-A0A811QE87-F1
#
_cell.length_a   1.000
_cell.length_b   1.000
_cell.length_c   1.000
_cell.angle_alpha   90.00
_cell.angle_beta   90.00
_cell.angle_gamma   90.00
#
_symmetry.space_group_name_H-M   'P 1'
#
loop_
_entity.id
_entity.type
_entity.pdbx_description
1 polymer ?
#
loop_
_entity_poly.entity_id
_entity_poly.type
_entity_poly.pdbx_seq_one_letter_code
_entity_poly.pdbx_strand_id
1 'polypeptide(L)'
;MDPLSAMEEQRAYFKCAYVCFDRRRTQEGINSCVENCSLPVLTANNVVENEMAKFQELLNRSLMVCQDKFEAAKLQKMKTDATQELETSVSRSIDDSIRVLPHVVEKIKSTLVHRYTRLITAASASSLVSLRALLHIHARTIVLGVIRQPGLSHRPPRRRGSRLPRLHMQGVRRRACT
;
A
#
# COMPACT_ATOMS: atom_id res chain seq x y z
N MET A 1 9.50 -15.73 -4.76
CA MET A 1 8.33 -14.96 -5.22
C MET A 1 7.27 -15.97 -5.63
N ASP A 2 6.34 -16.26 -4.74
CA ASP A 2 5.29 -17.25 -5.01
C ASP A 2 4.33 -16.72 -6.10
N PRO A 3 3.91 -17.52 -7.09
CA PRO A 3 3.02 -17.09 -8.17
C PRO A 3 1.67 -16.53 -7.67
N LEU A 4 1.23 -16.95 -6.49
CA LEU A 4 -0.01 -16.51 -5.86
C LEU A 4 0.07 -15.07 -5.34
N SER A 5 1.21 -14.62 -4.80
CA SER A 5 1.35 -13.26 -4.26
C SER A 5 1.40 -12.21 -5.37
N ALA A 6 2.06 -12.53 -6.50
CA ALA A 6 2.13 -11.65 -7.67
C ALA A 6 0.75 -11.31 -8.26
N MET A 7 -0.18 -12.27 -8.22
CA MET A 7 -1.55 -12.09 -8.72
C MET A 7 -2.40 -11.18 -7.81
N GLU A 8 -2.17 -11.21 -6.50
CA GLU A 8 -2.87 -10.33 -5.56
C GLU A 8 -2.44 -8.87 -5.69
N GLU A 9 -1.16 -8.63 -5.90
CA GLU A 9 -0.59 -7.30 -6.14
C GLU A 9 -1.17 -6.66 -7.41
N GLN A 10 -1.21 -7.42 -8.51
CA GLN A 10 -1.81 -6.97 -9.77
C GLN A 10 -3.30 -6.65 -9.60
N ARG A 11 -4.04 -7.47 -8.85
CA ARG A 11 -5.47 -7.24 -8.59
C ARG A 11 -5.70 -5.91 -7.86
N ALA A 12 -4.86 -5.56 -6.89
CA ALA A 12 -4.94 -4.29 -6.18
C ALA A 12 -4.66 -3.09 -7.09
N TYR A 13 -3.61 -3.20 -7.93
CA TYR A 13 -3.27 -2.19 -8.92
C TYR A 13 -4.43 -1.90 -9.89
N PHE A 14 -5.02 -2.94 -10.49
CA PHE A 14 -6.14 -2.77 -11.42
C PHE A 14 -7.39 -2.18 -10.78
N LYS A 15 -7.70 -2.54 -9.53
CA LYS A 15 -8.81 -1.93 -8.78
C LYS A 15 -8.60 -0.43 -8.56
N CYS A 16 -7.37 -0.01 -8.24
CA CYS A 16 -7.04 1.41 -8.08
C CYS A 16 -7.13 2.15 -9.42
N ALA A 17 -6.48 1.62 -10.46
CA ALA A 17 -6.46 2.23 -11.78
C ALA A 17 -7.88 2.42 -12.35
N TYR A 18 -8.78 1.47 -12.11
CA TYR A 18 -10.18 1.57 -12.52
C TYR A 18 -10.88 2.83 -11.95
N VAL A 19 -10.61 3.18 -10.69
CA VAL A 19 -11.18 4.39 -10.05
C VAL A 19 -10.56 5.68 -10.60
N CYS A 20 -9.36 5.61 -11.17
CA CYS A 20 -8.70 6.78 -11.75
C CYS A 20 -9.34 7.24 -13.08
N PHE A 21 -9.99 6.35 -13.83
CA PHE A 21 -10.64 6.65 -15.11
C PHE A 21 -12.02 7.32 -14.91
N ASP A 22 -12.01 8.54 -14.40
CA ASP A 22 -13.19 9.41 -14.29
C ASP A 22 -13.23 10.43 -15.45
N ARG A 23 -14.37 10.55 -16.13
CA ARG A 23 -14.60 11.49 -17.25
C ARG A 23 -14.47 12.96 -16.87
N ARG A 24 -14.46 13.28 -15.57
CA ARG A 24 -14.31 14.66 -15.06
C ARG A 24 -12.86 15.09 -14.89
N ARG A 25 -11.89 14.19 -14.97
CA ARG A 25 -10.46 14.47 -14.75
C ARG A 25 -9.75 14.79 -16.06
N THR A 26 -8.71 15.63 -15.99
CA THR A 26 -7.80 15.87 -17.12
C THR A 26 -6.88 14.67 -17.33
N GLN A 27 -6.25 14.59 -18.50
CA GLN A 27 -5.32 13.50 -18.81
C GLN A 27 -4.15 13.43 -17.82
N GLU A 28 -3.62 14.58 -17.43
CA GLU A 28 -2.53 14.70 -16.46
C GLU A 28 -2.98 14.20 -15.07
N GLY A 29 -4.22 14.51 -14.67
CA GLY A 29 -4.80 14.04 -13.41
C GLY A 29 -5.04 12.53 -13.40
N ILE A 30 -5.38 11.94 -14.54
CA ILE A 30 -5.52 10.49 -14.69
C ILE A 30 -4.14 9.81 -14.59
N ASN A 31 -3.14 10.32 -15.33
CA ASN A 31 -1.79 9.77 -15.32
C ASN A 31 -1.18 9.80 -13.90
N SER A 32 -1.25 10.95 -13.23
CA SER A 32 -0.77 11.08 -11.85
C SER A 32 -1.53 10.16 -10.86
N CYS A 33 -2.84 9.96 -11.05
CA CYS A 33 -3.61 9.02 -10.22
C CYS A 33 -3.15 7.58 -10.41
N VAL A 34 -2.94 7.14 -11.66
CA VAL A 34 -2.51 5.76 -11.98
C VAL A 34 -1.08 5.50 -11.53
N GLU A 35 -0.18 6.48 -11.64
CA GLU A 35 1.19 6.39 -11.08
C GLU A 35 1.16 6.15 -9.57
N ASN A 36 0.27 6.83 -8.86
CA ASN A 36 0.09 6.66 -7.41
C ASN A 36 -0.50 5.29 -7.03
N CYS A 37 -1.05 4.51 -7.97
CA CYS A 37 -1.58 3.17 -7.67
C CYS A 37 -0.49 2.12 -7.43
N SER A 38 0.75 2.35 -7.87
CA SER A 38 1.87 1.41 -7.66
C SER A 38 2.59 1.64 -6.32
N LEU A 39 2.57 2.87 -5.80
CA LEU A 39 3.26 3.27 -4.56
C LEU A 39 2.87 2.45 -3.33
N PRO A 40 1.58 2.09 -3.09
CA PRO A 40 1.20 1.36 -1.90
C PRO A 40 1.75 -0.06 -1.87
N VAL A 41 1.85 -0.71 -3.04
CA VAL A 41 2.44 -2.05 -3.19
C VAL A 41 3.96 -2.00 -2.97
N LEU A 42 4.64 -1.06 -3.64
CA LEU A 42 6.10 -0.88 -3.48
C LEU A 42 6.48 -0.57 -2.02
N THR A 43 5.69 0.29 -1.36
CA THR A 43 5.91 0.63 0.04
C THR A 43 5.68 -0.56 0.96
N ALA A 44 4.66 -1.37 0.68
CA ALA A 44 4.38 -2.58 1.46
C ALA A 44 5.52 -3.59 1.35
N ASN A 45 6.00 -3.84 0.14
CA ASN A 45 7.12 -4.73 -0.11
C ASN A 45 8.38 -4.27 0.62
N ASN A 46 8.74 -2.99 0.56
CA ASN A 46 9.90 -2.45 1.29
C ASN A 46 9.81 -2.66 2.82
N VAL A 47 8.63 -2.51 3.41
CA VAL A 47 8.44 -2.72 4.86
C VAL A 47 8.64 -4.19 5.22
N VAL A 48 8.04 -5.09 4.44
CA VAL A 48 8.18 -6.54 4.66
C VAL A 48 9.64 -6.97 4.51
N GLU A 49 10.30 -6.54 3.43
CA GLU A 49 11.71 -6.85 3.18
C GLU A 49 12.61 -6.37 4.31
N ASN A 50 12.42 -5.14 4.79
CA ASN A 50 13.22 -4.58 5.88
C ASN A 50 13.03 -5.31 7.20
N GLU A 51 11.79 -5.64 7.56
CA GLU A 51 11.53 -6.38 8.81
C GLU A 51 11.99 -7.83 8.71
N MET A 52 11.92 -8.46 7.53
CA MET A 52 12.48 -9.79 7.30
C MET A 52 14.01 -9.79 7.31
N ALA A 53 14.67 -8.75 6.80
CA ALA A 53 16.12 -8.62 6.88
C ALA A 53 16.60 -8.58 8.35
N LYS A 54 15.91 -7.82 9.21
CA LYS A 54 16.19 -7.80 10.65
C LYS A 54 15.97 -9.14 11.32
N PHE A 55 14.90 -9.84 10.95
CA PHE A 55 14.62 -11.17 11.48
C PHE A 55 15.69 -12.18 11.05
N GLN A 56 16.17 -12.11 9.80
CA GLN A 56 17.29 -12.91 9.33
C GLN A 56 18.60 -12.58 10.06
N GLU A 57 18.88 -11.30 10.33
CA GLU A 57 20.05 -10.90 11.13
C GLU A 57 20.00 -11.49 12.54
N LEU A 58 18.82 -11.51 13.17
CA LEU A 58 18.60 -12.14 14.47
C LEU A 58 18.91 -13.65 14.44
N LEU A 59 18.45 -14.36 13.40
CA LEU A 59 18.75 -15.79 13.20
C LEU A 59 20.24 -16.06 12.96
N ASN A 60 20.90 -15.21 12.17
CA ASN A 60 22.34 -15.34 11.93
C ASN A 60 23.13 -15.14 13.22
N ARG A 61 22.72 -14.18 14.06
CA ARG A 61 23.32 -13.97 15.38
C ARG A 61 23.09 -15.15 16.32
N SER A 62 21.88 -15.72 16.34
CA SER A 62 21.59 -16.85 17.21
C SER A 62 22.37 -18.11 16.80
N LEU A 63 22.60 -18.32 15.50
CA LEU A 63 23.46 -19.37 15.00
C LEU A 63 24.90 -19.24 15.51
N MET A 64 25.47 -18.03 15.47
CA MET A 64 26.82 -17.79 16.02
C MET A 64 26.89 -18.11 17.51
N VAL A 65 25.87 -17.74 18.30
CA VAL A 65 25.79 -18.09 19.73
C VAL A 65 25.71 -19.60 19.96
N CYS A 66 24.97 -20.32 19.12
CA CYS A 66 24.91 -21.79 19.20
C CYS A 66 26.28 -22.41 18.92
N GLN A 67 27.00 -21.87 17.93
CA GLN A 67 28.33 -22.34 17.56
C GLN A 67 29.37 -22.07 18.65
N ASP A 68 29.34 -20.90 19.28
CA ASP A 68 30.23 -20.54 20.38
C ASP A 68 30.06 -21.50 21.57
N LYS A 69 28.81 -21.85 21.91
CA LYS A 69 28.53 -22.83 22.98
C LYS A 69 29.05 -24.22 22.64
N PHE A 70 28.89 -24.64 21.39
CA PHE A 70 29.40 -25.93 20.93
C PHE A 70 30.93 -26.00 21.04
N GLU A 71 31.66 -25.00 20.55
CA GLU A 71 33.12 -24.97 20.64
C GLU A 71 33.62 -24.84 22.09
N ALA A 72 32.91 -24.08 22.94
CA ALA A 72 33.21 -23.99 24.37
C ALA A 72 33.08 -25.35 25.07
N ALA A 73 32.00 -26.10 24.82
CA ALA A 73 31.78 -27.42 25.39
C ALA A 73 32.79 -28.47 24.85
N LYS A 74 33.21 -28.35 23.59
CA LYS A 74 34.27 -29.19 23.01
C LYS A 74 35.63 -28.95 23.68
N LEU A 75 35.96 -27.70 24.04
CA LEU A 75 37.17 -27.37 24.79
C LEU A 75 37.22 -28.09 26.15
N GLN A 76 36.06 -28.37 26.75
CA GLN A 76 35.95 -29.10 28.01
C GLN A 76 36.17 -30.63 27.86
N LYS A 77 36.57 -31.11 26.67
CA LYS A 77 36.83 -32.53 26.33
C LYS A 77 35.65 -33.49 26.52
N MET A 78 34.44 -32.99 26.76
CA MET A 78 33.21 -33.78 26.87
C MET A 78 32.43 -33.76 25.54
N LYS A 79 32.82 -34.64 24.62
CA LYS A 79 32.26 -34.65 23.24
C LYS A 79 30.73 -34.81 23.19
N THR A 80 30.16 -35.63 24.07
CA THR A 80 28.70 -35.89 24.15
C THR A 80 27.94 -34.69 24.73
N ASP A 81 28.57 -33.95 25.63
CA ASP A 81 28.00 -32.75 26.25
C ASP A 81 27.96 -31.59 25.25
N ALA A 82 28.98 -31.48 24.40
CA ALA A 82 29.02 -30.48 23.33
C ALA A 82 27.87 -30.61 22.33
N THR A 83 27.54 -31.85 21.91
CA THR A 83 26.39 -32.07 21.02
C THR A 83 25.06 -31.74 21.69
N GLN A 84 24.90 -32.06 22.98
CA GLN A 84 23.70 -31.74 23.74
C GLN A 84 23.51 -30.24 23.92
N GLU A 85 24.59 -29.49 24.19
CA GLU A 85 24.57 -28.03 24.29
C GLU A 85 24.19 -27.36 22.96
N LEU A 86 24.69 -27.90 21.84
CA LEU A 86 24.30 -27.42 20.51
C LEU A 86 22.80 -27.63 20.25
N GLU A 87 22.29 -28.85 20.47
CA GLU A 87 20.86 -29.18 20.29
C GLU A 87 19.98 -28.30 21.17
N THR A 88 20.39 -28.09 22.42
CA THR A 88 19.66 -27.26 23.38
C THR A 88 19.68 -25.79 22.96
N SER A 89 20.82 -25.27 22.49
CA SER A 89 20.93 -23.89 22.02
C SER A 89 20.11 -23.65 20.75
N VAL A 90 20.13 -24.59 19.80
CA VAL A 90 19.32 -24.52 18.58
C VAL A 90 17.83 -24.57 18.91
N SER A 91 17.40 -25.48 19.79
CA SER A 91 16.01 -25.59 20.21
C SER A 91 15.52 -24.29 20.86
N ARG A 92 16.31 -23.70 21.78
CA ARG A 92 16.01 -22.40 22.38
C ARG A 92 15.95 -21.28 21.35
N SER A 93 16.89 -21.26 20.40
CA SER A 93 16.88 -20.26 19.32
C SER A 93 15.64 -20.35 18.44
N ILE A 94 15.13 -21.56 18.19
CA ILE A 94 13.89 -21.77 17.45
C ILE A 94 12.70 -21.24 18.26
N ASP A 95 12.61 -21.58 19.55
CA ASP A 95 11.55 -21.11 20.43
C ASP A 95 11.52 -19.57 20.53
N ASP A 96 12.69 -18.95 20.66
CA ASP A 96 12.83 -17.50 20.70
C ASP A 96 12.39 -16.86 19.38
N SER A 97 12.78 -17.48 18.25
CA SER A 97 12.37 -17.01 16.92
C SER A 97 10.85 -17.10 16.72
N ILE A 98 10.22 -18.20 17.17
CA ILE A 98 8.77 -18.37 17.14
C ILE A 98 8.06 -17.29 17.98
N ARG A 99 8.63 -16.92 19.13
CA ARG A 99 8.09 -15.83 19.98
C ARG A 99 8.24 -14.45 19.34
N VAL A 100 9.27 -14.23 18.53
CA VAL A 100 9.53 -12.93 17.87
C VAL A 100 8.68 -12.75 16.60
N LEU A 101 8.40 -13.82 15.85
CA LEU A 101 7.57 -13.77 14.63
C LEU A 101 6.27 -12.95 14.75
N PRO A 102 5.41 -13.12 15.78
CA PRO A 102 4.20 -12.31 15.90
C PRO A 102 4.49 -10.80 16.03
N HIS A 103 5.57 -10.42 16.71
CA HIS A 103 5.97 -9.01 16.82
C HIS A 103 6.44 -8.42 15.49
N VAL A 104 7.16 -9.20 14.68
CA VAL A 104 7.56 -8.80 13.33
C VAL A 104 6.32 -8.57 12.46
N VAL A 105 5.37 -9.51 12.48
CA VAL A 105 4.10 -9.40 11.74
C VAL A 105 3.28 -8.20 12.21
N GLU A 106 3.20 -7.97 13.52
CA GLU A 106 2.48 -6.82 14.08
C GLU A 106 3.14 -5.49 13.68
N LYS A 107 4.48 -5.44 13.66
CA LYS A 107 5.24 -4.26 13.23
C LYS A 107 4.98 -3.93 11.77
N ILE A 108 4.98 -4.94 10.90
CA ILE A 108 4.62 -4.79 9.48
C ILE A 108 3.20 -4.25 9.37
N LYS A 109 2.21 -4.91 9.99
CA LYS A 109 0.80 -4.48 9.95
C LYS A 109 0.61 -3.05 10.42
N SER A 110 1.14 -2.70 11.59
CA SER A 110 1.03 -1.37 12.19
C SER A 110 1.65 -0.28 11.30
N THR A 111 2.84 -0.54 10.76
CA THR A 111 3.55 0.40 9.88
C THR A 111 2.76 0.66 8.60
N LEU A 112 2.21 -0.39 7.99
CA LEU A 112 1.39 -0.26 6.79
C LEU A 112 0.09 0.49 7.11
N VAL A 113 -0.69 0.04 8.09
CA VAL A 113 -1.97 0.68 8.47
C VAL A 113 -1.76 2.16 8.76
N HIS A 114 -0.78 2.51 9.58
CA HIS A 114 -0.52 3.90 9.94
C HIS A 114 -0.12 4.76 8.73
N ARG A 115 0.68 4.23 7.80
CA ARG A 115 1.02 4.94 6.55
C ARG A 115 -0.20 5.11 5.65
N TYR A 116 -1.03 4.08 5.50
CA TYR A 116 -2.29 4.17 4.75
C TYR A 116 -3.25 5.19 5.38
N THR A 117 -3.43 5.19 6.71
CA THR A 117 -4.26 6.18 7.41
C THR A 117 -3.75 7.59 7.20
N ARG A 118 -2.42 7.81 7.28
CA ARG A 118 -1.81 9.12 7.00
C ARG A 118 -2.04 9.57 5.56
N LEU A 119 -1.85 8.69 4.58
CA LEU A 119 -2.11 8.99 3.16
C LEU A 119 -3.59 9.33 2.91
N ILE A 120 -4.52 8.58 3.50
CA ILE A 120 -5.96 8.85 3.41
C ILE A 120 -6.29 10.20 4.07
N THR A 121 -5.76 10.48 5.26
CA THR A 121 -5.99 11.77 5.92
C THR A 121 -5.39 12.94 5.13
N ALA A 122 -4.20 12.80 4.54
CA ALA A 122 -3.60 13.83 3.71
C ALA A 122 -4.41 14.10 2.43
N ALA A 123 -4.90 13.05 1.76
CA ALA A 123 -5.78 13.19 0.61
C ALA A 123 -7.14 13.84 0.97
N SER A 124 -7.68 13.52 2.15
CA SER A 124 -8.91 14.16 2.67
C SER A 124 -8.67 15.60 3.15
N ALA A 125 -7.49 15.95 3.65
CA ALA A 125 -7.16 17.30 4.08
C ALA A 125 -7.07 18.27 2.89
N SER A 126 -6.53 17.83 1.75
CA SER A 126 -6.50 18.62 0.52
C SER A 126 -7.90 18.94 -0.02
N SER A 127 -8.87 18.04 0.18
CA SER A 127 -10.27 18.27 -0.19
C SER A 127 -11.06 19.05 0.88
N LEU A 128 -10.82 18.78 2.17
CA LEU A 128 -11.49 19.45 3.30
C LEU A 128 -11.02 20.90 3.52
N VAL A 129 -9.73 21.22 3.31
CA VAL A 129 -9.22 22.59 3.45
C VAL A 129 -9.79 23.50 2.36
N SER A 130 -9.85 23.03 1.10
CA SER A 130 -10.56 23.73 0.03
C SER A 130 -12.05 23.88 0.32
N LEU A 131 -12.71 22.86 0.88
CA LEU A 131 -14.14 22.92 1.22
C LEU A 131 -14.42 23.88 2.39
N ARG A 132 -13.52 23.96 3.39
CA ARG A 132 -13.61 24.93 4.50
C ARG A 132 -13.38 26.36 4.02
N ALA A 133 -12.42 26.58 3.11
CA ALA A 133 -12.16 27.89 2.54
C ALA A 133 -13.36 28.39 1.69
N LEU A 134 -13.97 27.50 0.88
CA LEU A 134 -15.18 27.80 0.13
C LEU A 134 -16.39 28.10 1.03
N LEU A 135 -16.59 27.34 2.13
CA LEU A 135 -17.65 27.64 3.09
C LEU A 135 -17.47 29.02 3.75
N HIS A 136 -16.24 29.42 4.05
CA HIS A 136 -15.95 30.71 4.65
C HIS A 136 -16.21 31.89 3.69
N ILE A 137 -15.96 31.68 2.40
CA ILE A 137 -16.24 32.67 1.34
C ILE A 137 -17.74 32.81 1.14
N HIS A 138 -18.49 31.72 1.02
CA HIS A 138 -19.95 31.77 0.85
C HIS A 138 -20.68 32.33 2.09
N ALA A 139 -20.22 32.00 3.31
CA ALA A 139 -20.80 32.57 4.53
C ALA A 139 -20.62 34.10 4.61
N ARG A 140 -19.46 34.64 4.14
CA ARG A 140 -19.25 36.08 4.02
C ARG A 140 -20.13 36.72 2.93
N THR A 141 -20.36 36.04 1.81
CA THR A 141 -21.24 36.54 0.73
C THR A 141 -22.71 36.56 1.15
N ILE A 142 -23.17 35.60 1.97
CA ILE A 142 -24.55 35.54 2.47
C ILE A 142 -24.80 36.64 3.52
N VAL A 143 -23.84 36.90 4.40
CA VAL A 143 -23.97 37.94 5.44
C VAL A 143 -23.84 39.36 4.87
N LEU A 144 -23.09 39.55 3.78
CA LEU A 144 -22.94 40.86 3.11
C LEU A 144 -23.90 41.09 1.93
N GLY A 145 -24.76 40.12 1.59
CA GLY A 145 -25.54 40.06 0.35
C GLY A 145 -27.04 40.30 0.46
N VAL A 146 -27.57 40.75 1.61
CA VAL A 146 -29.00 41.09 1.77
C VAL A 146 -29.23 42.59 1.60
N ILE A 147 -28.80 43.18 0.48
CA ILE A 147 -29.41 44.42 -0.04
C ILE A 147 -29.44 44.34 -1.58
N ARG A 148 -30.66 44.28 -2.13
CA ARG A 148 -31.12 44.62 -3.51
C ARG A 148 -31.51 43.46 -4.46
N GLN A 149 -32.83 43.28 -4.57
CA GLN A 149 -33.65 42.50 -5.53
C GLN A 149 -33.54 42.98 -7.01
N PRO A 150 -34.41 42.56 -7.97
CA PRO A 150 -34.89 41.24 -8.40
C PRO A 150 -34.79 41.03 -9.94
N GLY A 151 -35.06 39.80 -10.40
CA GLY A 151 -35.67 39.58 -11.73
C GLY A 151 -34.80 38.88 -12.76
N LEU A 152 -35.04 37.59 -12.98
CA LEU A 152 -34.85 36.98 -14.30
C LEU A 152 -35.67 35.70 -14.44
N SER A 153 -36.42 35.68 -15.53
CA SER A 153 -37.43 34.71 -15.93
C SER A 153 -36.83 33.32 -16.13
N HIS A 154 -37.45 32.31 -15.51
CA HIS A 154 -37.10 30.90 -15.66
C HIS A 154 -37.47 30.39 -17.07
N ARG A 155 -36.48 29.96 -17.86
CA ARG A 155 -36.68 29.09 -19.02
C ARG A 155 -35.98 27.75 -18.76
N PRO A 156 -36.65 26.59 -18.89
CA PRO A 156 -36.02 25.30 -18.63
C PRO A 156 -35.15 24.86 -19.82
N PRO A 157 -34.05 24.11 -19.60
CA PRO A 157 -33.20 23.64 -20.68
C PRO A 157 -33.82 22.43 -21.40
N ARG A 158 -33.84 22.49 -22.74
CA ARG A 158 -34.14 21.36 -23.64
C ARG A 158 -33.07 20.28 -23.52
N ARG A 159 -33.50 19.03 -23.29
CA ARG A 159 -32.66 17.83 -23.46
C ARG A 159 -32.22 17.70 -24.92
N ARG A 160 -30.91 17.73 -25.19
CA ARG A 160 -30.31 17.25 -26.45
C ARG A 160 -29.83 15.83 -26.24
N GLY A 161 -30.35 14.91 -27.04
CA GLY A 161 -29.97 13.50 -27.03
C GLY A 161 -28.51 13.30 -27.44
N SER A 162 -27.79 12.54 -26.62
CA SER A 162 -26.44 12.07 -26.90
C SER A 162 -26.54 10.81 -27.76
N ARG A 163 -26.14 10.88 -29.03
CA ARG A 163 -25.79 9.68 -29.82
C ARG A 163 -24.55 9.05 -29.18
N LEU A 164 -24.62 7.75 -28.92
CA LEU A 164 -23.46 6.90 -28.68
C LEU A 164 -22.48 7.01 -29.86
N PRO A 165 -21.17 7.22 -29.65
CA PRO A 165 -20.19 6.88 -30.66
C PRO A 165 -20.06 5.35 -30.75
N ARG A 166 -20.33 4.79 -31.93
CA ARG A 166 -19.94 3.42 -32.30
C ARG A 166 -18.42 3.30 -32.14
N LEU A 167 -17.96 2.45 -31.22
CA LEU A 167 -16.58 1.97 -31.23
C LEU A 167 -16.39 1.11 -32.48
N HIS A 168 -15.63 1.64 -33.43
CA HIS A 168 -15.16 0.91 -34.60
C HIS A 168 -14.05 -0.04 -34.13
N MET A 169 -14.36 -1.33 -34.00
CA MET A 169 -13.36 -2.37 -33.81
C MET A 169 -12.55 -2.50 -35.11
N GLN A 170 -11.38 -1.88 -35.19
CA GLN A 170 -10.39 -2.23 -36.21
C GLN A 170 -9.89 -3.64 -35.91
N GLY A 171 -10.21 -4.56 -36.82
CA GLY A 171 -9.79 -5.95 -36.77
C GLY A 171 -8.27 -6.06 -36.81
N VAL A 172 -7.70 -6.57 -35.72
CA VAL A 172 -6.32 -7.04 -35.66
C VAL A 172 -6.25 -8.30 -36.52
N ARG A 173 -5.66 -8.18 -37.72
CA ARG A 173 -5.28 -9.33 -38.55
C ARG A 173 -4.31 -10.21 -37.76
N ARG A 174 -4.73 -11.45 -37.47
CA ARG A 174 -3.84 -12.53 -37.03
C ARG A 174 -2.82 -12.79 -38.13
N ARG A 175 -1.54 -12.55 -37.88
CA ARG A 175 -0.46 -13.22 -38.61
C ARG A 175 -0.10 -14.48 -37.83
N ALA A 176 -0.28 -15.62 -38.49
CA ALA A 176 0.20 -16.91 -38.02
C ALA A 176 1.74 -16.92 -38.12
N CYS A 177 2.40 -17.38 -37.07
CA CYS A 177 3.79 -17.83 -37.15
C CYS A 177 3.76 -19.27 -37.67
N THR A 178 4.35 -19.49 -38.84
CA THR A 178 4.95 -20.76 -39.27
C THR A 178 6.41 -20.76 -38.88
#